data_AF-A0A357FXA6-F1
#
_entry.id   AF-A0A357FXA6-F1
#
_cell.length_a   1.000
_cell.length_b   1.000
_cell.length_c   1.000
_cell.angle_alpha   90.00
_cell.angle_beta   90.00
_cell.angle_gamma   90.00
#
_symmetry.space_group_name_H-M   'P 1'
#
loop_
_entity.id
_entity.type
_entity.pdbx_description
1 polymer ?
#
loop_
_entity_poly.entity_id
_entity_poly.type
_entity_poly.pdbx_seq_one_letter_code
_entity_poly.pdbx_strand_id
1 'polypeptide(L)'
;MKIRADEHVSVSIVRLVREMALSPEWELSSVKEEKLDGTADAHWLTDFCKNGGEAIISADKDFHTKHHQIMAIQNTGAKVIYLPPKWQNASCNLQAAHILMWWPRIEKKLKECKKREFWEAPWNVSLEGELVKKGINFHESVKKIKKQNRPARQAVG
;
A
#
# COMPACT_ATOMS: atom_id res chain seq x y z
N MET A 1 1.38 9.95 12.33
CA MET A 1 1.35 8.59 11.73
C MET A 1 2.17 8.61 10.45
N LYS A 2 3.00 7.59 10.23
CA LYS A 2 3.88 7.52 9.05
C LYS A 2 3.28 6.64 7.96
N ILE A 3 3.14 7.20 6.75
CA ILE A 3 2.63 6.57 5.54
C ILE A 3 3.73 6.57 4.47
N ARG A 4 3.84 5.47 3.73
CA ARG A 4 4.69 5.40 2.54
C ARG A 4 3.93 4.94 1.30
N ALA A 5 4.03 5.72 0.23
CA ALA A 5 3.50 5.36 -1.08
C ALA A 5 4.49 4.46 -1.83
N ASP A 6 3.97 3.45 -2.53
CA ASP A 6 4.76 2.53 -3.35
C ASP A 6 5.31 3.19 -4.62
N GLU A 7 6.00 2.41 -5.45
CA GLU A 7 6.59 2.88 -6.70
C GLU A 7 5.56 3.28 -7.79
N HIS A 8 4.30 2.88 -7.66
CA HIS A 8 3.25 3.17 -8.62
C HIS A 8 2.56 4.51 -8.37
N VAL A 9 2.79 5.13 -7.21
CA VAL A 9 2.38 6.51 -6.94
C VAL A 9 3.52 7.45 -7.34
N SER A 10 3.23 8.45 -8.17
CA SER A 10 4.26 9.40 -8.59
C SER A 10 4.68 10.33 -7.44
N VAL A 11 5.95 10.75 -7.43
CA VAL A 11 6.48 11.69 -6.44
C VAL A 11 5.70 13.01 -6.46
N SER A 12 5.28 13.47 -7.64
CA SER A 12 4.46 14.67 -7.79
C SER A 12 3.11 14.57 -7.09
N ILE A 13 2.46 13.40 -7.12
CA ILE A 13 1.22 13.15 -6.39
C ILE A 13 1.47 13.12 -4.88
N VAL A 14 2.54 12.47 -4.43
CA VAL A 14 2.91 12.45 -3.01
C VAL A 14 3.16 13.87 -2.48
N ARG A 15 3.91 14.67 -3.24
CA ARG A 15 4.17 16.06 -2.93
C ARG A 15 2.89 16.88 -2.89
N LEU A 16 2.01 16.72 -3.87
CA LEU A 16 0.73 17.42 -3.93
C LEU A 16 -0.12 17.14 -2.68
N VAL A 17 -0.20 15.87 -2.25
CA VAL A 17 -0.92 15.50 -1.03
C VAL A 17 -0.29 16.15 0.21
N ARG A 18 1.04 16.09 0.35
CA ARG A 18 1.77 16.75 1.45
C ARG A 18 1.45 18.23 1.54
N GLU A 19 1.41 18.92 0.40
CA GLU A 19 1.24 20.38 0.35
C GLU A 19 -0.22 20.82 0.56
N MET A 20 -1.19 20.00 0.13
CA MET A 20 -2.60 20.44 0.06
C MET A 20 -3.55 19.77 1.05
N ALA A 21 -3.27 18.53 1.49
CA ALA A 21 -4.27 17.71 2.16
C ALA A 21 -3.76 16.96 3.40
N LEU A 22 -2.45 16.79 3.55
CA LEU A 22 -1.86 16.04 4.66
C LEU A 22 -2.01 16.80 5.98
N SER A 23 -2.58 16.15 6.99
CA SER A 23 -2.71 16.76 8.31
C SER A 23 -1.34 16.87 9.01
N PRO A 24 -1.10 17.89 9.85
CA PRO A 24 0.22 18.18 10.42
C PRO A 24 0.86 17.05 11.24
N GLU A 25 0.08 16.17 11.84
CA GLU A 25 0.57 15.02 12.62
C GLU A 25 0.94 13.79 11.77
N TRP A 26 0.91 13.92 10.45
CA TRP A 26 1.18 12.84 9.51
C TRP A 26 2.46 13.09 8.72
N GLU A 27 3.13 11.98 8.42
CA GLU A 27 4.23 11.96 7.47
C GLU A 27 3.80 11.08 6.32
N LEU A 28 3.76 11.63 5.11
CA LEU A 28 3.69 10.84 3.88
C LEU A 28 5.08 10.82 3.26
N SER A 29 5.53 9.72 2.68
CA SER A 29 6.79 9.59 1.91
C SER A 29 6.56 8.70 0.69
N SER A 30 7.50 8.63 -0.25
CA SER A 30 7.45 7.66 -1.36
C SER A 30 8.69 6.76 -1.41
N VAL A 31 8.52 5.51 -1.86
CA VAL A 31 9.64 4.58 -2.12
C VAL A 31 10.68 5.18 -3.07
N LYS A 32 10.25 5.95 -4.06
CA LYS A 32 11.14 6.62 -5.04
C LYS A 32 11.98 7.73 -4.42
N GLU A 33 11.43 8.47 -3.46
CA GLU A 33 12.18 9.54 -2.75
C GLU A 33 13.26 8.94 -1.84
N GLU A 34 12.98 7.77 -1.28
CA GLU A 34 13.90 7.02 -0.42
C GLU A 34 14.96 6.24 -1.23
N LYS A 35 14.93 6.32 -2.56
CA LYS A 35 15.81 5.55 -3.48
C LYS A 35 15.76 4.04 -3.21
N LEU A 36 14.57 3.55 -2.89
CA LEU A 36 14.28 2.13 -2.66
C LEU A 36 13.63 1.48 -3.89
N ASP A 37 13.65 2.17 -5.04
CA ASP A 37 13.17 1.67 -6.32
C ASP A 37 13.96 0.42 -6.75
N GLY A 38 13.24 -0.63 -7.16
CA GLY A 38 13.84 -1.93 -7.50
C GLY A 38 14.27 -2.80 -6.32
N THR A 39 14.16 -2.32 -5.07
CA THR A 39 14.33 -3.17 -3.89
C THR A 39 13.10 -4.05 -3.71
N ALA A 40 13.29 -5.33 -3.38
CA ALA A 40 12.16 -6.23 -3.15
C ALA A 40 11.20 -5.67 -2.10
N ASP A 41 9.91 -5.62 -2.43
CA ASP A 41 8.91 -4.89 -1.62
C ASP A 41 8.84 -5.31 -0.15
N ALA A 42 9.14 -6.58 0.11
CA ALA A 42 9.17 -7.11 1.46
C ALA A 42 10.25 -6.47 2.34
N HIS A 43 11.37 -6.05 1.76
CA HIS A 43 12.50 -5.51 2.52
C HIS A 43 12.24 -4.07 2.97
N TRP A 44 11.92 -3.17 2.02
CA TRP A 44 11.67 -1.77 2.37
C TRP A 44 10.46 -1.61 3.28
N LEU A 45 9.40 -2.41 3.09
CA LEU A 45 8.22 -2.36 3.94
C LEU A 45 8.55 -2.77 5.38
N THR A 46 9.36 -3.82 5.53
CA THR A 46 9.80 -4.29 6.85
C THR A 46 10.59 -3.21 7.58
N ASP A 47 11.56 -2.60 6.90
CA ASP A 47 12.41 -1.58 7.52
C ASP A 47 11.66 -0.27 7.75
N PHE A 48 10.74 0.11 6.86
CA PHE A 48 9.81 1.22 7.10
C PHE A 48 9.02 1.00 8.39
N CYS A 49 8.42 -0.19 8.57
CA CYS A 49 7.62 -0.49 9.76
C CYS A 49 8.47 -0.56 11.04
N LYS A 50 9.70 -1.09 10.98
CA LYS A 50 10.65 -1.06 12.11
C LYS A 50 10.97 0.37 12.55
N ASN A 51 11.02 1.31 11.62
CA ASN A 51 11.27 2.74 11.86
C ASN A 51 10.01 3.55 12.20
N GLY A 52 8.95 2.88 12.66
CA GLY A 52 7.68 3.51 13.05
C GLY A 52 6.71 3.77 11.90
N GLY A 53 6.96 3.22 10.72
CA GLY A 53 6.00 3.16 9.62
C GLY A 53 4.74 2.38 10.00
N GLU A 54 3.56 2.93 9.69
CA GLU A 54 2.29 2.31 10.10
C GLU A 54 1.40 1.90 8.92
N ALA A 55 1.50 2.61 7.81
CA ALA A 55 0.61 2.40 6.67
C ALA A 55 1.32 2.60 5.32
N ILE A 56 0.77 1.97 4.28
CA ILE A 56 1.20 2.18 2.91
C ILE A 56 0.05 2.54 1.98
N ILE A 57 0.39 3.22 0.89
CA ILE A 57 -0.50 3.50 -0.23
C ILE A 57 0.04 2.77 -1.44
N SER A 58 -0.79 1.94 -2.07
CA SER A 58 -0.40 1.20 -3.25
C SER A 58 -1.38 1.42 -4.40
N ALA A 59 -0.83 1.61 -5.59
CA ALA A 59 -1.56 1.60 -6.86
C ALA A 59 -1.18 0.40 -7.75
N ASP A 60 -0.54 -0.62 -7.17
CA ASP A 60 -0.13 -1.82 -7.87
C ASP A 60 -1.32 -2.74 -8.16
N LYS A 61 -1.70 -2.88 -9.43
CA LYS A 61 -2.80 -3.75 -9.87
C LYS A 61 -2.67 -5.20 -9.35
N ASP A 62 -1.44 -5.67 -9.12
CA ASP A 62 -1.13 -7.04 -8.72
C ASP A 62 -0.84 -7.16 -7.21
N PHE A 63 -1.09 -6.11 -6.44
CA PHE A 63 -0.84 -6.09 -5.00
C PHE A 63 -1.48 -7.29 -4.27
N HIS A 64 -2.73 -7.61 -4.63
CA HIS A 64 -3.50 -8.71 -4.05
C HIS A 64 -3.00 -10.10 -4.47
N THR A 65 -2.13 -10.20 -5.47
CA THR A 65 -1.61 -11.46 -5.99
C THR A 65 -0.11 -11.63 -5.71
N LYS A 66 0.59 -10.57 -5.26
CA LYS A 66 2.00 -10.63 -4.85
C LYS A 66 2.13 -11.18 -3.42
N HIS A 67 2.38 -12.49 -3.33
CA HIS A 67 2.36 -13.23 -2.06
C HIS A 67 3.42 -12.71 -1.07
N HIS A 68 4.58 -12.29 -1.57
CA HIS A 68 5.64 -11.71 -0.74
C HIS A 68 5.24 -10.38 -0.09
N GLN A 69 4.53 -9.51 -0.82
CA GLN A 69 3.99 -8.25 -0.26
C GLN A 69 2.94 -8.54 0.81
N ILE A 70 2.00 -9.45 0.53
CA ILE A 70 0.97 -9.87 1.50
C ILE A 70 1.60 -10.41 2.78
N MET A 71 2.63 -11.25 2.68
CA MET A 71 3.34 -11.74 3.85
C MET A 71 4.10 -10.66 4.59
N ALA A 72 4.72 -9.71 3.89
CA ALA A 72 5.40 -8.60 4.53
C ALA A 72 4.40 -7.79 5.38
N ILE A 73 3.22 -7.50 4.85
CA ILE A 73 2.14 -6.82 5.58
C ILE A 73 1.66 -7.66 6.77
N GLN A 74 1.51 -8.97 6.58
CA GLN A 74 1.14 -9.88 7.66
C GLN A 74 2.14 -9.85 8.82
N ASN A 75 3.44 -9.81 8.49
CA ASN A 75 4.54 -9.83 9.45
C ASN A 75 4.73 -8.48 10.14
N THR A 76 4.60 -7.37 9.40
CA THR A 76 4.80 -6.02 9.94
C THR A 76 3.56 -5.46 10.64
N GLY A 77 2.37 -5.92 10.24
CA GLY A 77 1.12 -5.35 10.70
C GLY A 77 0.70 -4.07 9.96
N ALA A 78 1.38 -3.73 8.86
CA ALA A 78 1.09 -2.52 8.09
C ALA A 78 -0.40 -2.43 7.70
N LYS A 79 -0.93 -1.21 7.72
CA LYS A 79 -2.26 -0.88 7.18
C LYS A 79 -2.09 -0.54 5.70
N VAL A 80 -3.08 -0.87 4.87
CA VAL A 80 -2.95 -0.64 3.42
C VAL A 80 -4.14 0.11 2.87
N ILE A 81 -3.84 1.19 2.16
CA ILE A 81 -4.76 1.88 1.29
C ILE A 81 -4.45 1.51 -0.15
N TYR A 82 -5.43 0.93 -0.81
CA TYR A 82 -5.34 0.53 -2.20
C TYR A 82 -6.04 1.55 -3.10
N LEU A 83 -5.33 2.00 -4.13
CA LEU A 83 -5.84 2.82 -5.22
C LEU A 83 -6.20 1.89 -6.39
N PRO A 84 -7.45 1.94 -6.89
CA PRO A 84 -7.93 0.95 -7.84
C PRO A 84 -7.18 1.03 -9.19
N PRO A 85 -7.17 -0.04 -10.01
CA PRO A 85 -6.45 -0.04 -11.29
C PRO A 85 -6.87 1.10 -12.25
N LYS A 86 -8.12 1.57 -12.16
CA LYS A 86 -8.58 2.74 -12.92
C LYS A 86 -7.83 4.02 -12.55
N TRP A 87 -7.42 4.17 -11.29
CA TRP A 87 -6.60 5.28 -10.83
C TRP A 87 -5.21 5.23 -11.46
N GLN A 88 -4.55 4.07 -11.44
CA GLN A 88 -3.20 3.89 -12.00
C GLN A 88 -3.15 4.23 -13.50
N ASN A 89 -4.20 3.90 -14.25
CA ASN A 89 -4.30 4.16 -15.68
C ASN A 89 -4.88 5.54 -16.05
N ALA A 90 -5.30 6.34 -15.06
CA ALA A 90 -5.83 7.67 -15.30
C ALA A 90 -4.71 8.69 -15.55
N SER A 91 -5.07 9.84 -16.14
CA SER A 91 -4.13 10.97 -16.26
C SER A 91 -3.73 11.49 -14.87
N CYS A 92 -2.55 12.10 -14.78
CA CYS A 92 -2.02 12.67 -13.54
C CYS A 92 -3.03 13.62 -12.85
N ASN A 93 -3.75 14.43 -13.64
CA ASN A 93 -4.74 15.37 -13.11
C ASN A 93 -5.92 14.64 -12.44
N LEU A 94 -6.39 13.53 -13.01
CA LEU A 94 -7.47 12.72 -12.44
C LEU A 94 -6.99 11.93 -11.21
N GLN A 95 -5.75 11.44 -11.24
CA GLN A 95 -5.09 10.82 -10.09
C GLN A 95 -5.04 11.79 -8.90
N ALA A 96 -4.57 13.02 -9.16
CA ALA A 96 -4.49 14.11 -8.20
C ALA A 96 -5.85 14.47 -7.63
N ALA A 97 -6.84 14.72 -8.48
CA ALA A 97 -8.19 15.09 -8.05
C ALA A 97 -8.81 13.99 -7.16
N HIS A 98 -8.67 12.72 -7.55
CA HIS A 98 -9.20 11.60 -6.79
C HIS A 98 -8.53 11.47 -5.42
N ILE A 99 -7.20 11.44 -5.36
CA ILE A 99 -6.49 11.20 -4.10
C ILE A 99 -6.65 12.35 -3.10
N LEU A 100 -6.63 13.60 -3.56
CA LEU A 100 -6.86 14.76 -2.69
C LEU A 100 -8.27 14.75 -2.08
N MET A 101 -9.26 14.37 -2.88
CA MET A 101 -10.66 14.31 -2.46
C MET A 101 -10.90 13.19 -1.43
N TRP A 102 -10.19 12.06 -1.57
CA TRP A 102 -10.26 10.94 -0.64
C TRP A 102 -9.35 11.08 0.59
N TRP A 103 -8.35 11.98 0.57
CA TRP A 103 -7.30 12.05 1.58
C TRP A 103 -7.79 12.20 3.03
N PRO A 104 -8.73 13.11 3.35
CA PRO A 104 -9.23 13.25 4.72
C PRO A 104 -9.86 11.95 5.26
N ARG A 105 -10.48 11.17 4.38
CA ARG A 105 -11.07 9.87 4.73
C ARG A 105 -10.04 8.76 4.83
N ILE A 106 -8.97 8.82 4.02
CA ILE A 106 -7.82 7.94 4.16
C ILE A 106 -7.23 8.09 5.56
N GLU A 107 -6.93 9.31 6.00
CA GLU A 107 -6.38 9.57 7.34
C GLU A 107 -7.32 9.11 8.45
N LYS A 108 -8.62 9.47 8.35
CA LYS A 108 -9.64 9.02 9.30
C LYS A 108 -9.67 7.50 9.38
N LYS A 109 -9.71 6.81 8.24
CA LYS A 109 -9.77 5.36 8.19
C LYS A 109 -8.51 4.72 8.75
N LEU A 110 -7.32 5.27 8.45
CA LEU A 110 -6.05 4.78 8.97
C LEU A 110 -5.93 4.93 10.49
N LYS A 111 -6.53 5.98 11.09
CA LYS A 111 -6.64 6.10 12.56
C LYS A 111 -7.53 5.01 13.17
N GLU A 112 -8.66 4.71 12.54
CA GLU A 112 -9.67 3.77 13.05
C GLU A 112 -9.34 2.29 12.79
N CYS A 113 -8.67 1.98 11.69
CA CYS A 113 -8.53 0.62 11.22
C CYS A 113 -7.52 -0.19 12.03
N LYS A 114 -7.72 -1.52 12.02
CA LYS A 114 -6.81 -2.45 12.70
C LYS A 114 -5.58 -2.72 11.82
N LYS A 115 -4.51 -3.20 12.46
CA LYS A 115 -3.32 -3.69 11.76
C LYS A 115 -3.70 -4.78 10.74
N ARG A 116 -3.01 -4.82 9.60
CA ARG A 116 -3.23 -5.78 8.48
C ARG A 116 -4.57 -5.64 7.76
N GLU A 117 -5.28 -4.53 7.95
CA GLU A 117 -6.49 -4.27 7.19
C GLU A 117 -6.19 -3.57 5.87
N PHE A 118 -7.01 -3.90 4.87
CA PHE A 118 -6.94 -3.39 3.51
C PHE A 118 -8.20 -2.61 3.20
N TRP A 119 -8.01 -1.39 2.73
CA TRP A 119 -9.09 -0.49 2.40
C TRP A 119 -8.83 0.10 1.03
N GLU A 120 -9.84 0.10 0.16
CA GLU A 120 -9.78 0.68 -1.17
C GLU A 120 -10.53 2.01 -1.17
N ALA A 121 -9.94 3.02 -1.82
CA ALA A 121 -10.64 4.25 -2.17
C ALA A 121 -11.41 4.02 -3.50
N PRO A 122 -12.76 4.00 -3.49
CA PRO A 122 -13.54 3.78 -4.70
C PRO A 122 -13.19 4.77 -5.82
N TRP A 123 -13.21 4.31 -7.07
CA TRP A 123 -13.00 5.18 -8.24
C TRP A 123 -14.25 6.04 -8.54
N ASN A 124 -14.47 7.05 -7.71
CA ASN A 124 -15.47 8.09 -7.88
C ASN A 124 -15.04 9.37 -7.16
N VAL A 125 -15.84 10.43 -7.34
CA VAL A 125 -15.78 11.67 -6.56
C VAL A 125 -17.06 11.73 -5.75
N SER A 126 -16.96 11.66 -4.43
CA SER A 126 -18.10 11.72 -3.53
C SER A 126 -17.66 12.38 -2.24
N LEU A 127 -18.43 13.32 -1.69
CA LEU A 127 -18.13 13.95 -0.40
C LEU A 127 -18.48 13.03 0.79
N GLU A 128 -19.43 12.12 0.59
CA GLU A 128 -19.99 11.26 1.65
C GLU A 128 -19.57 9.79 1.51
N GLY A 129 -18.83 9.45 0.46
CA GLY A 129 -18.38 8.08 0.20
C GLY A 129 -17.42 7.56 1.28
N GLU A 130 -17.44 6.25 1.49
CA GLU A 130 -16.55 5.54 2.42
C GLU A 130 -15.52 4.68 1.70
N LEU A 131 -14.38 4.43 2.35
CA LEU A 131 -13.44 3.42 1.88
C LEU A 131 -14.04 2.03 2.05
N VAL A 132 -13.78 1.15 1.08
CA VAL A 132 -14.33 -0.21 1.06
C VAL A 132 -13.27 -1.17 1.58
N LYS A 133 -13.61 -1.95 2.62
CA LYS A 133 -12.72 -2.99 3.12
C LYS A 133 -12.52 -4.08 2.08
N LYS A 134 -11.27 -4.44 1.81
CA LYS A 134 -10.92 -5.56 0.93
C LYS A 134 -10.44 -6.75 1.77
N GLY A 135 -10.95 -7.93 1.46
CA GLY A 135 -10.47 -9.17 2.06
C GLY A 135 -9.17 -9.61 1.39
N ILE A 136 -8.16 -9.98 2.19
CA ILE A 136 -6.97 -10.67 1.69
C ILE A 136 -6.90 -12.06 2.29
N ASN A 137 -6.71 -13.06 1.44
CA ASN A 137 -6.54 -14.44 1.86
C ASN A 137 -5.08 -14.73 2.23
N PHE A 138 -4.69 -14.34 3.44
CA PHE A 138 -3.35 -14.61 3.98
C PHE A 138 -2.98 -16.10 4.00
N HIS A 139 -3.98 -16.99 4.18
CA HIS A 139 -3.75 -18.42 4.29
C HIS A 139 -3.25 -19.05 2.98
N GLU A 140 -3.80 -18.60 1.84
CA GLU A 140 -3.31 -18.98 0.52
C GLU A 140 -1.91 -18.42 0.25
N SER A 141 -1.63 -17.20 0.71
CA SER A 141 -0.32 -16.58 0.57
C SER A 141 0.79 -17.39 1.24
N VAL A 142 0.56 -17.83 2.48
CA VAL A 142 1.48 -18.71 3.23
C VAL A 142 1.70 -20.04 2.52
N LYS A 143 0.63 -20.67 2.00
CA LYS A 143 0.72 -21.98 1.31
C LYS A 143 1.57 -21.91 0.04
N LYS A 144 1.43 -20.88 -0.79
CA LYS A 144 2.22 -20.80 -2.04
C LYS A 144 3.69 -20.47 -1.77
N ILE A 145 4.01 -19.62 -0.78
CA ILE A 145 5.41 -19.34 -0.42
C ILE A 145 6.09 -20.60 0.12
N LYS A 146 5.40 -21.39 0.96
CA LYS A 146 5.92 -22.71 1.40
C LYS A 146 6.15 -23.67 0.23
N LYS A 147 5.31 -23.63 -0.80
CA LYS A 147 5.47 -24.45 -2.01
C LYS A 147 6.66 -23.98 -2.86
N GLN A 148 6.86 -22.67 -3.01
CA GLN A 148 7.97 -22.07 -3.76
C GLN A 148 9.32 -22.28 -3.06
N ASN A 149 9.36 -22.24 -1.72
CA ASN A 149 10.57 -22.44 -0.93
C ASN A 149 10.86 -23.92 -0.62
N ARG A 150 10.10 -24.87 -1.18
CA ARG A 150 10.37 -26.29 -0.96
C ARG A 150 11.62 -26.65 -1.77
N PRO A 151 12.74 -27.04 -1.13
CA PRO A 151 13.92 -27.46 -1.87
C PRO A 151 13.53 -28.64 -2.77
N ALA A 152 13.93 -28.58 -4.04
CA ALA A 152 13.86 -29.74 -4.91
C ALA A 152 14.58 -30.87 -4.18
N ARG A 153 13.86 -31.96 -3.87
CA ARG A 153 14.49 -33.17 -3.36
C ARG A 153 15.56 -33.54 -4.37
N GLN A 154 16.83 -33.39 -4.00
CA GLN A 154 17.93 -33.97 -4.74
C GLN A 154 17.59 -35.45 -4.90
N ALA A 155 17.39 -35.87 -6.15
CA ALA A 155 17.36 -37.28 -6.49
C ALA A 155 18.77 -37.80 -6.21
N VAL A 156 18.93 -38.42 -5.03
CA VAL A 156 20.11 -39.21 -4.72
C VAL A 156 19.95 -40.50 -5.53
N GLY A 157 20.64 -40.55 -6.67
CA GLY A 157 20.93 -41.78 -7.41
C GLY A 157 22.15 -42.47 -6.84
#